data_AF-A0A7C4ES69-F1
#
_entry.id   AF-A0A7C4ES69-F1
#
_cell.length_a   1.000
_cell.length_b   1.000
_cell.length_c   1.000
_cell.angle_alpha   90.00
_cell.angle_beta   90.00
_cell.angle_gamma   90.00
#
_symmetry.space_group_name_H-M   'P 1'
#
loop_
_entity.id
_entity.type
_entity.pdbx_description
1 polymer ?
#
loop_
_entity_poly.entity_id
_entity_poly.type
_entity_poly.pdbx_seq_one_letter_code
_entity_poly.pdbx_strand_id
1 'polypeptide(L)'
;LGRVTGIAKNARKSRWRFAGHLESLSLTELRLRPRKRDGLVWIEESCVLDGRLDLRRDIRKVAWAQYFVELTCVFLPEAHPDPSLHDFLLEFLHDLETSHPSPVMLILDELRFLGLLGYGPRFDACPLCGKEIAQGHPAYFNARAGGACHFQCVAAGQDEYVLLSPAALAVARRTSGLDKVSAARIRLNRQALNELRSALSAFVRYLRGAEIHALTFMEKLDSSSIESE
;
A
#
# COMPACT_ATOMS: atom_id res chain seq x y z
N LEU A 1 -14.84 -3.72 15.36
CA LEU A 1 -15.16 -4.53 14.15
C LEU A 1 -13.97 -4.41 13.21
N GLY A 2 -13.54 -5.50 12.59
CA GLY A 2 -12.59 -5.44 11.47
C GLY A 2 -13.29 -5.11 10.16
N ARG A 3 -12.66 -5.48 9.04
CA ARG A 3 -13.32 -5.46 7.73
C ARG A 3 -14.59 -6.32 7.78
N VAL A 4 -15.70 -5.82 7.25
CA VAL A 4 -16.96 -6.55 7.15
C VAL A 4 -17.61 -6.30 5.81
N THR A 5 -18.30 -7.32 5.29
CA THR A 5 -19.11 -7.19 4.08
C THR A 5 -20.55 -6.86 4.45
N GLY A 6 -21.10 -5.78 3.88
CA GLY A 6 -22.43 -5.27 4.22
C GLY A 6 -23.34 -5.05 3.02
N ILE A 7 -24.65 -5.12 3.24
CA ILE A 7 -25.66 -4.78 2.23
C ILE A 7 -26.52 -3.60 2.70
N ALA A 8 -26.51 -2.54 1.90
CA ALA A 8 -27.44 -1.42 2.02
C ALA A 8 -28.70 -1.66 1.17
N LYS A 9 -29.80 -2.10 1.81
CA LYS A 9 -31.05 -2.34 1.08
C LYS A 9 -31.63 -1.04 0.51
N ASN A 10 -32.01 -1.10 -0.77
CA ASN A 10 -32.59 0.01 -1.50
C ASN A 10 -31.67 1.25 -1.59
N ALA A 11 -30.34 1.07 -1.50
CA ALA A 11 -29.38 2.18 -1.53
C ALA A 11 -29.59 3.12 -2.73
N ARG A 12 -29.69 2.56 -3.94
CA ARG A 12 -29.92 3.34 -5.18
C ARG A 12 -31.23 4.14 -5.21
N LYS A 13 -32.25 3.72 -4.44
CA LYS A 13 -33.55 4.41 -4.37
C LYS A 13 -33.64 5.37 -3.18
N SER A 14 -32.74 5.26 -2.21
CA SER A 14 -32.81 6.02 -0.97
C SER A 14 -32.10 7.35 -1.10
N ARG A 15 -32.87 8.43 -1.23
CA ARG A 15 -32.35 9.80 -1.34
C ARG A 15 -31.80 10.38 -0.04
N TRP A 16 -32.14 9.78 1.10
CA TRP A 16 -31.78 10.29 2.43
C TRP A 16 -30.78 9.41 3.16
N ARG A 17 -30.94 8.07 3.13
CA ARG A 17 -30.09 7.18 3.93
C ARG A 17 -28.73 6.92 3.29
N PHE A 18 -28.64 6.92 1.96
CA PHE A 18 -27.45 6.41 1.24
C PHE A 18 -27.03 7.25 0.02
N ALA A 19 -27.53 8.48 -0.13
CA ALA A 19 -27.31 9.29 -1.33
C ALA A 19 -25.83 9.70 -1.49
N GLY A 20 -25.05 8.86 -2.17
CA GLY A 20 -23.59 9.04 -2.31
C GLY A 20 -22.81 8.80 -1.01
N HIS A 21 -23.43 8.20 0.01
CA HIS A 21 -22.76 7.99 1.31
C HIS A 21 -21.81 6.79 1.30
N LEU A 22 -22.01 5.85 0.36
CA LEU A 22 -21.27 4.58 0.28
C LEU A 22 -20.31 4.57 -0.91
N GLU A 23 -19.72 5.73 -1.23
CA GLU A 23 -18.73 5.87 -2.29
C GLU A 23 -17.35 5.38 -1.82
N SER A 24 -16.58 4.75 -2.71
CA SER A 24 -15.24 4.25 -2.37
C SER A 24 -14.35 5.37 -1.82
N LEU A 25 -13.51 5.09 -0.83
CA LEU A 25 -12.62 6.05 -0.14
C LEU A 25 -13.31 7.07 0.79
N SER A 26 -14.65 7.08 0.94
CA SER A 26 -15.28 7.97 1.93
C SER A 26 -15.05 7.47 3.36
N LEU A 27 -14.86 8.41 4.30
CA LEU A 27 -14.98 8.12 5.72
C LEU A 27 -16.45 8.29 6.11
N THR A 28 -17.09 7.20 6.50
CA THR A 28 -18.52 7.16 6.75
C THR A 28 -18.81 6.43 8.06
N GLU A 29 -19.62 7.05 8.91
CA GLU A 29 -20.19 6.40 10.08
C GLU A 29 -21.38 5.54 9.65
N LEU A 30 -21.40 4.27 10.06
CA LEU A 30 -22.41 3.30 9.66
C LEU A 30 -23.10 2.68 10.88
N ARG A 31 -24.44 2.65 10.85
CA ARG A 31 -25.21 1.78 11.76
C ARG A 31 -25.40 0.42 11.11
N LEU A 32 -24.89 -0.62 11.78
CA LEU A 32 -24.88 -1.98 11.26
C LEU A 32 -25.77 -2.90 12.11
N ARG A 33 -26.53 -3.79 11.46
CA ARG A 33 -27.26 -4.88 12.11
C ARG A 33 -26.78 -6.23 11.61
N PRO A 34 -26.41 -7.18 12.49
CA PRO A 34 -25.98 -8.51 12.09
C PRO A 34 -27.01 -9.26 11.24
N ARG A 35 -26.54 -10.00 10.24
CA ARG A 35 -27.35 -10.94 9.46
C ARG A 35 -27.00 -12.36 9.89
N LYS A 36 -28.04 -13.14 10.23
CA LYS A 36 -27.86 -14.44 10.90
C LYS A 36 -27.28 -15.58 10.05
N ARG A 37 -27.13 -15.44 8.73
CA ARG A 37 -26.94 -16.61 7.83
C ARG A 37 -25.63 -16.65 7.04
N ASP A 38 -24.78 -15.64 7.10
CA ASP A 38 -23.70 -15.52 6.11
C ASP A 38 -22.59 -14.53 6.44
N GLY A 39 -22.40 -14.15 7.70
CA GLY A 39 -21.34 -13.21 8.09
C GLY A 39 -21.52 -11.77 7.59
N LEU A 40 -22.60 -11.50 6.85
CA LEU A 40 -22.91 -10.15 6.36
C LEU A 40 -23.56 -9.28 7.44
N VAL A 41 -23.51 -7.97 7.21
CA VAL A 41 -24.26 -6.98 7.99
C VAL A 41 -25.28 -6.24 7.11
N TRP A 42 -26.42 -5.87 7.70
CA TRP A 42 -27.29 -4.87 7.11
C TRP A 42 -26.76 -3.49 7.45
N ILE A 43 -26.58 -2.66 6.43
CA ILE A 43 -26.30 -1.23 6.63
C ILE A 43 -27.67 -0.56 6.75
N GLU A 44 -27.96 0.01 7.92
CA GLU A 44 -29.27 0.59 8.24
C GLU A 44 -29.29 2.09 7.99
N GLU A 45 -28.23 2.76 8.43
CA GLU A 45 -28.00 4.21 8.33
C GLU A 45 -26.54 4.46 7.96
N SER A 46 -26.29 5.58 7.28
CA SER A 46 -24.94 6.06 7.03
C SER A 46 -24.86 7.57 7.06
N CYS A 47 -23.79 8.11 7.64
CA CYS A 47 -23.48 9.53 7.68
C CYS A 47 -22.05 9.75 7.19
N VAL A 48 -21.88 10.53 6.11
CA VAL A 48 -20.54 10.83 5.59
C VAL A 48 -19.87 11.82 6.52
N LEU A 49 -18.74 11.41 7.08
CA LEU A 49 -17.88 12.29 7.88
C LEU A 49 -16.92 13.05 6.96
N ASP A 50 -16.37 12.36 5.95
CA ASP A 50 -15.49 12.95 4.95
C ASP A 50 -15.66 12.26 3.59
N GLY A 51 -16.02 13.04 2.57
CA GLY A 51 -16.23 12.56 1.21
C GLY A 51 -14.95 12.32 0.42
N ARG A 52 -13.80 12.81 0.90
CA ARG A 52 -12.49 12.81 0.19
C ARG A 52 -12.53 13.48 -1.19
N LEU A 53 -13.17 14.64 -1.30
CA LEU A 53 -13.50 15.25 -2.60
C LEU A 53 -12.26 15.68 -3.40
N ASP A 54 -11.23 16.21 -2.75
CA ASP A 54 -10.03 16.66 -3.44
C ASP A 54 -9.13 15.50 -3.85
N LEU A 55 -9.10 14.42 -3.06
CA LEU A 55 -8.47 13.16 -3.47
C LEU A 55 -9.05 12.64 -4.78
N ARG A 56 -10.39 12.63 -4.89
CA ARG A 56 -11.12 12.09 -6.06
C ARG A 56 -10.90 12.86 -7.35
N ARG A 57 -10.40 14.11 -7.28
CA ARG A 57 -10.13 14.94 -8.46
C ARG A 57 -8.83 14.57 -9.17
N ASP A 58 -7.96 13.82 -8.50
CA ASP A 58 -6.65 13.41 -9.03
C ASP A 58 -6.60 11.88 -9.17
N ILE A 59 -6.54 11.41 -10.41
CA ILE A 59 -6.55 9.98 -10.71
C ILE A 59 -5.33 9.24 -10.13
N ARG A 60 -4.18 9.90 -9.98
CA ARG A 60 -2.98 9.29 -9.38
C ARG A 60 -3.19 9.09 -7.88
N LYS A 61 -3.75 10.09 -7.19
CA LYS A 61 -4.10 9.97 -5.77
C LYS A 61 -5.15 8.88 -5.55
N VAL A 62 -6.17 8.80 -6.42
CA VAL A 62 -7.16 7.71 -6.39
C VAL A 62 -6.50 6.36 -6.57
N ALA A 63 -5.58 6.21 -7.53
CA ALA A 63 -4.88 4.95 -7.78
C ALA A 63 -4.08 4.49 -6.55
N TRP A 64 -3.34 5.41 -5.91
CA TRP A 64 -2.57 5.11 -4.71
C TRP A 64 -3.46 4.78 -3.51
N ALA A 65 -4.57 5.50 -3.35
CA ALA A 65 -5.57 5.21 -2.32
C ALA A 65 -6.20 3.81 -2.50
N GLN A 66 -6.63 3.47 -3.72
CA GLN A 66 -7.18 2.16 -4.04
C GLN A 66 -6.15 1.05 -3.81
N TYR A 67 -4.88 1.31 -4.09
CA TYR A 67 -3.82 0.34 -3.84
C TYR A 67 -3.77 -0.09 -2.37
N PHE A 68 -3.64 0.84 -1.43
CA PHE A 68 -3.61 0.47 -0.01
C PHE A 68 -4.92 -0.12 0.51
N VAL A 69 -6.07 0.32 -0.01
CA VAL A 69 -7.38 -0.27 0.33
C VAL A 69 -7.47 -1.72 -0.17
N GLU A 70 -6.99 -2.01 -1.37
CA GLU A 70 -6.94 -3.36 -1.91
C GLU A 70 -5.96 -4.22 -1.11
N LEU A 71 -4.75 -3.71 -0.82
CA LEU A 71 -3.79 -4.44 0.02
C LEU A 71 -4.38 -4.79 1.37
N THR A 72 -5.08 -3.85 2.01
CA THR A 72 -5.79 -4.08 3.28
C THR A 72 -6.83 -5.19 3.12
N CYS A 73 -7.63 -5.16 2.06
CA CYS A 73 -8.61 -6.22 1.77
C CYS A 73 -7.96 -7.58 1.51
N VAL A 74 -6.77 -7.59 0.94
CA VAL A 74 -6.08 -8.81 0.53
C VAL A 74 -5.36 -9.47 1.71
N PHE A 75 -4.71 -8.67 2.56
CA PHE A 75 -3.86 -9.18 3.64
C PHE A 75 -4.57 -9.28 4.99
N LEU A 76 -5.67 -8.56 5.24
CA LEU A 76 -6.40 -8.66 6.50
C LEU A 76 -7.56 -9.68 6.43
N PRO A 77 -7.66 -10.58 7.43
CA PRO A 77 -8.83 -11.43 7.56
C PRO A 77 -10.08 -10.62 7.85
N GLU A 78 -11.23 -11.11 7.36
CA GLU A 78 -12.52 -10.50 7.67
C GLU A 78 -12.81 -10.59 9.18
N ALA A 79 -13.55 -9.60 9.70
CA ALA A 79 -13.93 -9.45 11.10
C ALA A 79 -12.78 -9.35 12.12
N HIS A 80 -11.53 -9.22 11.68
CA HIS A 80 -10.38 -9.01 12.54
C HIS A 80 -10.02 -7.50 12.61
N PRO A 81 -10.28 -6.82 13.74
CA PRO A 81 -9.92 -5.41 13.87
C PRO A 81 -8.40 -5.24 13.99
N ASP A 82 -7.85 -4.36 13.18
CA ASP A 82 -6.49 -3.85 13.32
C ASP A 82 -6.53 -2.32 13.36
N PRO A 83 -6.55 -1.72 14.57
CA PRO A 83 -6.59 -0.27 14.73
C PRO A 83 -5.39 0.42 14.08
N SER A 84 -4.20 -0.19 14.14
CA SER A 84 -2.97 0.41 13.59
C SER A 84 -3.04 0.55 12.07
N LEU A 85 -3.56 -0.45 11.37
CA LEU A 85 -3.76 -0.37 9.91
C LEU A 85 -4.90 0.55 9.52
N HIS A 86 -5.98 0.59 10.31
CA HIS A 86 -7.07 1.53 10.11
C HIS A 86 -6.57 2.98 10.26
N ASP A 87 -5.82 3.27 11.32
CA ASP A 87 -5.25 4.61 11.57
C ASP A 87 -4.24 4.98 10.49
N PHE A 88 -3.41 4.04 10.03
CA PHE A 88 -2.53 4.23 8.88
C PHE A 88 -3.32 4.62 7.63
N LEU A 89 -4.41 3.93 7.29
CA LEU A 89 -5.23 4.26 6.12
C LEU A 89 -5.86 5.64 6.24
N LEU A 90 -6.40 6.00 7.42
CA LEU A 90 -6.97 7.33 7.64
C LEU A 90 -5.92 8.43 7.46
N GLU A 91 -4.75 8.22 8.04
CA GLU A 91 -3.62 9.13 7.95
C GLU A 91 -3.15 9.27 6.49
N PHE A 92 -2.97 8.15 5.79
CA PHE A 92 -2.53 8.12 4.40
C PHE A 92 -3.53 8.83 3.47
N LEU A 93 -4.83 8.55 3.60
CA LEU A 93 -5.86 9.22 2.79
C LEU A 93 -5.93 10.71 3.06
N HIS A 94 -5.74 11.13 4.32
CA HIS A 94 -5.68 12.55 4.68
C HIS A 94 -4.44 13.23 4.10
N ASP A 95 -3.28 12.59 4.16
CA ASP A 95 -2.04 13.10 3.56
C ASP A 95 -2.17 13.25 2.05
N LEU A 96 -2.81 12.29 1.37
CA LEU A 96 -3.07 12.41 -0.07
C LEU A 96 -3.91 13.65 -0.41
N GLU A 97 -4.87 14.03 0.42
CA GLU A 97 -5.68 15.25 0.20
C GLU A 97 -4.91 16.53 0.47
N THR A 98 -4.20 16.59 1.59
CA THR A 98 -3.67 17.84 2.14
C THR A 98 -2.25 18.16 1.70
N SER A 99 -1.51 17.17 1.19
CA SER A 99 -0.11 17.34 0.79
C SER A 99 0.09 17.28 -0.73
N HIS A 100 1.34 17.51 -1.16
CA HIS A 100 1.81 17.17 -2.49
C HIS A 100 2.44 15.78 -2.45
N PRO A 101 1.64 14.71 -2.65
CA PRO A 101 2.13 13.36 -2.51
C PRO A 101 3.19 13.08 -3.59
N SER A 102 4.27 12.41 -3.18
CA SER A 102 5.38 12.09 -4.07
C SER A 102 5.55 10.57 -4.19
N PRO A 103 6.10 10.07 -5.30
CA PRO A 103 6.39 8.64 -5.44
C PRO A 103 7.30 8.08 -4.32
N VAL A 104 8.16 8.93 -3.75
CA VAL A 104 9.01 8.55 -2.61
C VAL A 104 8.16 8.30 -1.36
N MET A 105 7.16 9.16 -1.09
CA MET A 105 6.23 8.94 0.02
C MET A 105 5.47 7.62 -0.16
N LEU A 106 4.97 7.35 -1.37
CA LEU A 106 4.31 6.08 -1.68
C LEU A 106 5.17 4.85 -1.34
N ILE A 107 6.46 4.87 -1.68
CA ILE A 107 7.41 3.79 -1.32
C ILE A 107 7.56 3.64 0.19
N LEU A 108 7.68 4.76 0.92
CA LEU A 108 7.85 4.75 2.37
C LEU A 108 6.57 4.28 3.08
N ASP A 109 5.41 4.72 2.62
CA ASP A 109 4.10 4.28 3.12
C ASP A 109 3.88 2.79 2.86
N GLU A 110 4.30 2.28 1.70
CA GLU A 110 4.21 0.85 1.37
C GLU A 110 5.11 0.00 2.26
N LEU A 111 6.34 0.45 2.51
CA LEU A 111 7.24 -0.21 3.45
C LEU A 111 6.71 -0.16 4.90
N ARG A 112 6.14 0.96 5.33
CA ARG A 112 5.48 1.10 6.63
C ARG A 112 4.29 0.15 6.74
N PHE A 113 3.43 0.11 5.72
CA PHE A 113 2.26 -0.75 5.66
C PHE A 113 2.64 -2.24 5.73
N LEU A 114 3.64 -2.67 4.94
CA LEU A 114 4.15 -4.02 5.00
C LEU A 114 4.76 -4.35 6.37
N GLY A 115 5.44 -3.39 7.00
CA GLY A 115 5.92 -3.50 8.37
C GLY A 115 4.79 -3.72 9.39
N LEU A 116 3.71 -2.95 9.30
CA LEU A 116 2.52 -3.10 10.16
C LEU A 116 1.87 -4.48 10.01
N LEU A 117 1.87 -5.04 8.80
CA LEU A 117 1.38 -6.39 8.53
C LEU A 117 2.34 -7.51 8.97
N GLY A 118 3.54 -7.18 9.46
CA GLY A 118 4.57 -8.16 9.80
C GLY A 118 5.33 -8.74 8.60
N TYR A 119 5.14 -8.17 7.40
CA TYR A 119 5.84 -8.55 6.17
C TYR A 119 6.98 -7.59 5.82
N GLY A 120 7.46 -6.77 6.75
CA GLY A 120 8.49 -5.76 6.50
C GLY A 120 9.75 -6.36 5.83
N PRO A 121 10.09 -5.95 4.59
CA PRO A 121 11.27 -6.47 3.93
C PRO A 121 12.56 -5.98 4.59
N ARG A 122 13.58 -6.84 4.63
CA ARG A 122 14.88 -6.53 5.24
C ARG A 122 15.88 -5.97 4.23
N PHE A 123 16.58 -4.89 4.58
CA PHE A 123 17.56 -4.21 3.71
C PHE A 123 18.94 -4.02 4.35
N ASP A 124 19.05 -4.34 5.64
CA ASP A 124 20.23 -4.23 6.50
C ASP A 124 21.03 -5.53 6.53
N ALA A 125 20.36 -6.69 6.57
CA ALA A 125 20.99 -8.00 6.55
C ALA A 125 20.33 -8.94 5.52
N CYS A 126 21.15 -9.78 4.88
CA CYS A 126 20.69 -10.77 3.93
C CYS A 126 19.82 -11.82 4.64
N PRO A 127 18.55 -12.01 4.24
CA PRO A 127 17.69 -13.02 4.85
C PRO A 127 18.18 -14.47 4.67
N LEU A 128 19.01 -14.74 3.65
CA LEU A 128 19.48 -16.08 3.32
C LEU A 128 20.74 -16.50 4.09
N CYS A 129 21.68 -15.58 4.32
CA CYS A 129 22.94 -15.89 5.02
C CYS A 129 23.11 -15.18 6.36
N GLY A 130 22.24 -14.23 6.71
CA GLY A 130 22.27 -13.46 7.95
C GLY A 130 23.36 -12.39 8.03
N LYS A 131 24.23 -12.26 7.03
CA LYS A 131 25.30 -11.25 7.01
C LYS A 131 24.79 -9.88 6.57
N GLU A 132 25.45 -8.83 7.01
CA GLU A 132 25.12 -7.45 6.68
C GLU A 132 25.19 -7.17 5.17
N ILE A 133 24.26 -6.36 4.66
CA ILE A 133 24.32 -5.78 3.32
C ILE A 133 25.13 -4.48 3.41
N ALA A 134 26.38 -4.53 2.91
CA ALA A 134 27.31 -3.41 3.00
C ALA A 134 26.71 -2.09 2.48
N GLN A 135 26.96 -1.00 3.20
CA GLN A 135 26.59 0.34 2.75
C GLN A 135 27.41 0.75 1.52
N GLY A 136 26.84 1.57 0.64
CA GLY A 136 27.54 2.06 -0.56
C GLY A 136 27.67 1.04 -1.70
N HIS A 137 27.23 -0.20 -1.50
CA HIS A 137 27.26 -1.26 -2.51
C HIS A 137 25.84 -1.66 -2.95
N PRO A 138 25.65 -2.10 -4.21
CA PRO A 138 24.37 -2.62 -4.66
C PRO A 138 24.04 -3.96 -3.99
N ALA A 139 22.76 -4.29 -3.97
CA ALA A 139 22.26 -5.58 -3.48
C ALA A 139 21.11 -6.09 -4.33
N TYR A 140 20.74 -7.35 -4.15
CA TYR A 140 19.76 -8.04 -4.97
C TYR A 140 18.51 -8.29 -4.13
N PHE A 141 17.44 -7.54 -4.38
CA PHE A 141 16.18 -7.77 -3.70
C PHE A 141 15.53 -9.04 -4.24
N ASN A 142 15.28 -9.99 -3.34
CA ASN A 142 14.62 -11.25 -3.66
C ASN A 142 13.29 -11.32 -2.90
N ALA A 143 12.19 -11.39 -3.63
CA ALA A 143 10.85 -11.36 -3.06
C ALA A 143 10.58 -12.58 -2.17
N ARG A 144 11.06 -13.76 -2.58
CA ARG A 144 10.91 -15.01 -1.80
C ARG A 144 11.66 -14.95 -0.47
N ALA A 145 12.88 -14.42 -0.49
CA ALA A 145 13.71 -14.22 0.70
C ALA A 145 13.21 -13.08 1.60
N GLY A 146 12.36 -12.20 1.07
CA GLY A 146 11.81 -11.06 1.81
C GLY A 146 12.82 -9.96 2.10
N GLY A 147 13.79 -9.72 1.20
CA GLY A 147 14.77 -8.67 1.42
C GLY A 147 15.94 -8.60 0.44
N ALA A 148 16.83 -7.64 0.70
CA ALA A 148 18.08 -7.47 -0.02
C ALA A 148 19.07 -8.58 0.32
N CYS A 149 19.68 -9.16 -0.71
CA CYS A 149 20.60 -10.28 -0.62
C CYS A 149 21.94 -9.97 -1.31
N HIS A 150 23.00 -10.67 -0.91
CA HIS A 150 24.25 -10.70 -1.67
C HIS A 150 24.06 -11.48 -2.97
N PHE A 151 24.83 -11.13 -4.00
CA PHE A 151 24.80 -11.84 -5.28
C PHE A 151 24.97 -13.35 -5.11
N GLN A 152 25.96 -13.77 -4.32
CA GLN A 152 26.28 -15.19 -4.12
C GLN A 152 25.14 -15.97 -3.45
N CYS A 153 24.27 -15.30 -2.69
CA CYS A 153 23.13 -15.94 -2.02
C CYS A 153 21.96 -16.20 -2.98
N VAL A 154 21.83 -15.39 -4.04
CA VAL A 154 20.74 -15.52 -5.02
C VAL A 154 21.20 -16.16 -6.34
N ALA A 155 22.50 -16.11 -6.66
CA ALA A 155 23.05 -16.59 -7.92
C ALA A 155 22.86 -18.10 -8.17
N ALA A 156 22.73 -18.89 -7.11
CA ALA A 156 22.47 -20.33 -7.20
C ALA A 156 20.96 -20.66 -7.33
N GLY A 157 20.09 -19.69 -7.07
CA GLY A 157 18.63 -19.85 -7.17
C GLY A 157 18.12 -19.59 -8.58
N GLN A 158 16.90 -20.06 -8.86
CA GLN A 158 16.14 -19.67 -10.05
C GLN A 158 15.17 -18.52 -9.79
N ASP A 159 15.20 -17.95 -8.58
CA ASP A 159 14.31 -16.86 -8.22
C ASP A 159 14.73 -15.56 -8.93
N GLU A 160 13.74 -14.85 -9.47
CA GLU A 160 13.95 -13.50 -9.98
C GLU A 160 14.35 -12.55 -8.86
N TYR A 161 15.17 -11.56 -9.20
CA TYR A 161 15.61 -10.52 -8.29
C TYR A 161 15.63 -9.16 -8.98
N VAL A 162 15.51 -8.11 -8.16
CA VAL A 162 15.67 -6.71 -8.59
C VAL A 162 16.99 -6.18 -8.06
N LEU A 163 17.83 -5.65 -8.95
CA LEU A 163 19.07 -4.98 -8.53
C LEU A 163 18.72 -3.63 -7.90
N LEU A 164 19.16 -3.43 -6.65
CA LEU A 164 19.01 -2.18 -5.92
C LEU A 164 20.34 -1.44 -5.87
N SER A 165 20.32 -0.19 -6.31
CA SER A 165 21.44 0.74 -6.14
C SER A 165 21.68 1.10 -4.67
N PRO A 166 22.87 1.62 -4.32
CA PRO A 166 23.13 2.16 -2.98
C PRO A 166 22.12 3.24 -2.56
N ALA A 167 21.64 4.05 -3.50
CA ALA A 167 20.64 5.10 -3.23
C ALA A 167 19.27 4.51 -2.88
N ALA A 168 18.82 3.49 -3.61
CA ALA A 168 17.59 2.76 -3.30
C ALA A 168 17.66 2.12 -1.90
N LEU A 169 18.76 1.41 -1.60
CA LEU A 169 18.99 0.78 -0.30
C LEU A 169 19.02 1.81 0.84
N ALA A 170 19.68 2.95 0.62
CA ALA A 170 19.77 4.00 1.62
C ALA A 170 18.42 4.59 2.01
N VAL A 171 17.43 4.61 1.11
CA VAL A 171 16.06 5.03 1.43
C VAL A 171 15.25 3.90 2.05
N ALA A 172 15.33 2.70 1.49
CA ALA A 172 14.59 1.54 2.00
C ALA A 172 14.88 1.24 3.49
N ARG A 173 16.14 1.43 3.92
CA ARG A 173 16.58 1.26 5.31
C ARG A 173 16.00 2.27 6.30
N ARG A 174 15.52 3.43 5.84
CA ARG A 174 15.10 4.52 6.73
C ARG A 174 13.66 4.37 7.24
N THR A 175 12.93 3.36 6.79
CA THR A 175 11.50 3.23 7.07
C THR A 175 11.16 2.93 8.51
N SER A 176 12.11 2.41 9.30
CA SER A 176 11.95 2.31 10.74
C SER A 176 12.28 3.65 11.41
N GLY A 177 11.26 4.34 11.92
CA GLY A 177 11.42 5.53 12.79
C GLY A 177 11.57 6.88 12.07
N LEU A 178 11.34 6.95 10.75
CA LEU A 178 11.27 8.22 10.02
C LEU A 178 9.98 8.98 10.34
N ASP A 179 10.09 10.23 10.76
CA ASP A 179 8.96 11.15 10.78
C ASP A 179 8.61 11.66 9.37
N LYS A 180 7.37 12.12 9.18
CA LYS A 180 6.88 12.61 7.87
C LYS A 180 7.66 13.79 7.31
N VAL A 181 8.14 14.70 8.16
CA VAL A 181 8.90 15.89 7.75
C VAL A 181 10.25 15.47 7.17
N SER A 182 10.88 14.48 7.80
CA SER A 182 12.11 13.88 7.31
C SER A 182 11.89 13.07 6.04
N ALA A 183 10.79 12.32 5.94
CA ALA A 183 10.40 11.60 4.73
C ALA A 183 10.20 12.53 3.51
N ALA A 184 9.51 13.66 3.70
CA ALA A 184 9.21 14.63 2.63
C ALA A 184 10.47 15.30 2.04
N ARG A 185 11.59 15.31 2.77
CA ARG A 185 12.87 15.86 2.32
C ARG A 185 13.72 14.87 1.52
N ILE A 186 13.34 13.59 1.50
CA ILE A 186 14.06 12.57 0.74
C ILE A 186 13.91 12.87 -0.75
N ARG A 187 15.02 12.78 -1.48
CA ARG A 187 15.06 12.89 -2.93
C ARG A 187 15.72 11.63 -3.46
N LEU A 188 15.00 10.94 -4.34
CA LEU A 188 15.53 9.81 -5.11
C LEU A 188 15.63 10.22 -6.56
N ASN A 189 16.67 9.72 -7.23
CA ASN A 189 16.71 9.78 -8.68
C ASN A 189 15.69 8.78 -9.27
N ARG A 190 15.37 8.94 -10.55
CA ARG A 190 14.38 8.10 -11.25
C ARG A 190 14.77 6.61 -11.24
N GLN A 191 16.07 6.32 -11.31
CA GLN A 191 16.58 4.95 -11.24
C GLN A 191 16.21 4.28 -9.90
N ALA A 192 16.62 4.86 -8.77
CA ALA A 192 16.36 4.29 -7.45
C ALA A 192 14.87 4.19 -7.12
N LEU A 193 14.07 5.14 -7.61
CA LEU A 193 12.61 5.08 -7.52
C LEU A 193 12.07 3.85 -8.27
N ASN A 194 12.46 3.64 -9.52
CA ASN A 194 12.02 2.50 -10.32
C ASN A 194 12.49 1.16 -9.74
N GLU A 195 13.71 1.11 -9.20
CA GLU A 195 14.25 -0.06 -8.51
C GLU A 195 13.38 -0.44 -7.29
N LEU A 196 13.05 0.53 -6.43
CA LEU A 196 12.22 0.29 -5.24
C LEU A 196 10.78 -0.05 -5.61
N ARG A 197 10.18 0.65 -6.58
CA ARG A 197 8.84 0.30 -7.08
C ARG A 197 8.81 -1.13 -7.61
N SER A 198 9.79 -1.53 -8.43
CA SER A 198 9.86 -2.88 -8.98
C SER A 198 10.03 -3.94 -7.89
N ALA A 199 10.92 -3.68 -6.91
CA ALA A 199 11.14 -4.58 -5.78
C ALA A 199 9.88 -4.77 -4.93
N LEU A 200 9.19 -3.68 -4.58
CA LEU A 200 7.96 -3.74 -3.80
C LEU A 200 6.82 -4.37 -4.58
N SER A 201 6.61 -4.00 -5.84
CA SER A 201 5.62 -4.64 -6.72
C SER A 201 5.83 -6.16 -6.80
N ALA A 202 7.07 -6.61 -7.00
CA ALA A 202 7.40 -8.04 -7.03
C ALA A 202 7.13 -8.70 -5.67
N PHE A 203 7.43 -8.02 -4.57
CA PHE A 203 7.25 -8.54 -3.23
C PHE A 203 5.77 -8.70 -2.86
N VAL A 204 4.94 -7.69 -3.11
CA VAL A 204 3.51 -7.75 -2.80
C VAL A 204 2.82 -8.81 -3.67
N ARG A 205 3.20 -8.95 -4.95
CA ARG A 205 2.75 -10.05 -5.82
C ARG A 205 3.15 -11.42 -5.27
N TYR A 206 4.39 -11.56 -4.79
CA TYR A 206 4.86 -12.80 -4.17
C TYR A 206 4.06 -13.15 -2.90
N LEU A 207 3.85 -12.19 -2.00
CA LEU A 207 3.10 -12.39 -0.76
C LEU A 207 1.64 -12.77 -1.01
N ARG A 208 1.03 -12.19 -2.05
CA ARG A 208 -0.35 -12.51 -2.42
C ARG A 208 -0.46 -13.82 -3.20
N GLY A 209 0.47 -14.10 -4.10
CA GLY A 209 0.36 -15.22 -5.05
C GLY A 209 -0.75 -15.04 -6.10
N ALA A 210 -1.26 -13.82 -6.28
CA ALA A 210 -2.26 -13.47 -7.28
C ALA A 210 -2.09 -12.00 -7.72
N GLU A 211 -2.85 -11.60 -8.75
CA GLU A 211 -2.85 -10.22 -9.24
C GLU A 211 -3.42 -9.25 -8.20
N ILE A 212 -2.90 -8.03 -8.21
CA ILE A 212 -3.40 -6.89 -7.44
C ILE A 212 -3.83 -5.83 -8.44
N HIS A 213 -5.13 -5.61 -8.56
CA HIS A 213 -5.70 -4.86 -9.68
C HIS A 213 -5.32 -3.38 -9.64
N ALA A 214 -5.31 -2.76 -8.46
CA ALA A 214 -4.88 -1.39 -8.26
C ALA A 214 -3.39 -1.22 -8.58
N LEU A 215 -2.55 -2.23 -8.31
CA LEU A 215 -1.15 -2.21 -8.70
C LEU A 215 -0.99 -2.22 -10.22
N THR A 216 -1.67 -3.15 -10.91
CA THR A 216 -1.70 -3.19 -12.38
C THR A 216 -2.21 -1.88 -12.97
N PHE A 217 -3.20 -1.25 -12.33
CA PHE A 217 -3.71 0.06 -12.76
C PHE A 217 -2.69 1.19 -12.56
N MET A 218 -2.02 1.26 -11.41
CA MET A 218 -0.96 2.24 -11.16
C MET A 218 0.17 2.13 -12.18
N GLU A 219 0.66 0.91 -12.46
CA GLU A 219 1.74 0.68 -13.42
C GLU A 219 1.36 1.14 -14.84
N LYS A 220 0.09 0.94 -15.25
CA LYS A 220 -0.44 1.44 -16.54
C LYS A 220 -0.53 2.96 -16.59
N LEU A 221 -0.93 3.60 -15.49
CA LEU A 221 -0.97 5.07 -15.41
C LEU A 221 0.43 5.66 -15.55
N ASP A 222 1.41 5.06 -14.88
CA ASP A 222 2.80 5.51 -14.93
C ASP A 222 3.40 5.32 -16.33
N SER A 223 3.11 4.22 -17.03
CA SER A 223 3.57 4.02 -18.42
C SER A 223 2.93 5.01 -19.41
N SER A 224 1.63 5.30 -19.26
CA SER A 224 0.93 6.26 -20.14
C SER A 224 1.40 7.71 -19.98
N SER A 225 1.93 8.06 -18.81
CA SER A 225 2.46 9.40 -18.54
C SER A 225 3.82 9.64 -19.20
N ILE A 226 4.56 8.57 -19.51
CA ILE A 226 5.89 8.63 -20.15
C ILE A 226 5.78 8.85 -21.67
N GLU A 227 4.65 8.51 -22.28
CA GLU A 227 4.41 8.70 -23.73
C GLU A 227 3.95 10.13 -24.08
N SER A 228 3.64 10.95 -23.08
CA SER A 228 3.12 12.31 -23.22
C SER A 228 4.12 13.44 -22.92
N GLU A 229 5.38 13.11 -22.65
CA GLU A 229 6.51 14.06 -22.48
C GLU A 229 7.56 13.86 -23.59
#